data_AF-A0A525WNI2-F1
#
_entry.id   AF-A0A525WNI2-F1
#
_cell.length_a   1.000
_cell.length_b   1.000
_cell.length_c   1.000
_cell.angle_alpha   90.00
_cell.angle_beta   90.00
_cell.angle_gamma   90.00
#
_symmetry.space_group_name_H-M   'P 1'
#
loop_
_entity.id
_entity.type
_entity.pdbx_description
1 polymer ?
#
loop_
_entity_poly.entity_id
_entity_poly.type
_entity_poly.pdbx_seq_one_letter_code
_entity_poly.pdbx_strand_id
1 'polypeptide(L)'
;MNNRICIWVLVGGLTIFWLSQGTAAANCQMETSAPGPQTALTRHLSAGCTEQEREARSVDATELLQAFREGKGVDLSGVIVCGDLSLDTLPLAPLLPDLEGMKELQGQEVRAIPGAVRVVNSVVRGAIRYGSKQGVLMVKGPLVLSGTRFEQVVDLSRSVFVQPVTLSGAQFLRESYFVQGRFLGGLSAEKTLFGPHARFHRSVFQGPVTFQQSKFDGLAEFLEVTFEKNVDLSRSSFKLGTGFSGSRFQGSADFSEVLFEREAFFTFALFDKDALFRGARFRSTADFSDASFKGRDDFSAARFDQSPQFTRTARSAAGPAPTRGEDETIPYTIIFSVLACMALLIVYRIWSRR
;
A
#
# COMPACT_ATOMS: atom_id res chain seq x y z
N MET A 1 64.21 4.24 67.06
CA MET A 1 65.11 5.40 66.93
C MET A 1 65.47 5.61 65.46
N ASN A 2 65.40 6.87 65.01
CA ASN A 2 65.92 7.45 63.76
C ASN A 2 65.17 7.25 62.43
N ASN A 3 64.06 7.97 62.30
CA ASN A 3 63.86 9.14 61.42
C ASN A 3 64.86 9.36 60.25
N ARG A 4 64.35 9.49 59.01
CA ARG A 4 64.69 10.60 58.10
C ARG A 4 63.77 10.72 56.85
N ILE A 5 63.35 11.96 56.68
CA ILE A 5 62.58 12.63 55.62
C ILE A 5 63.24 12.53 54.22
N CYS A 6 62.44 12.38 53.16
CA CYS A 6 62.71 12.89 51.80
C CYS A 6 61.36 13.11 51.08
N ILE A 7 60.88 14.36 51.03
CA ILE A 7 60.92 15.29 49.88
C ILE A 7 59.84 14.97 48.83
N TRP A 8 58.83 15.84 48.79
CA TRP A 8 57.82 15.96 47.75
C TRP A 8 58.45 16.44 46.44
N VAL A 9 58.20 15.71 45.35
CA VAL A 9 58.31 16.22 43.98
C VAL A 9 56.98 15.99 43.29
N LEU A 10 56.26 17.10 43.08
CA LEU A 10 55.10 17.21 42.21
C LEU A 10 55.59 17.15 40.75
N VAL A 11 55.28 16.06 40.06
CA VAL A 11 55.22 16.04 38.59
C VAL A 11 53.90 15.39 38.23
N GLY A 12 53.02 16.19 37.63
CA GLY A 12 51.68 15.79 37.26
C GLY A 12 51.64 14.83 36.07
N GLY A 13 50.43 14.33 35.80
CA GLY A 13 50.12 13.69 34.53
C GLY A 13 49.29 12.43 34.67
N LEU A 14 48.01 12.56 34.28
CA LEU A 14 47.08 11.51 33.86
C LEU A 14 46.56 10.55 34.93
N THR A 15 45.52 11.01 35.63
CA THR A 15 44.44 10.12 36.06
C THR A 15 43.76 9.55 34.82
N ILE A 16 44.02 8.28 34.53
CA ILE A 16 43.21 7.50 33.59
C ILE A 16 41.85 7.33 34.26
N PHE A 17 40.93 8.26 33.96
CA PHE A 17 39.50 8.07 34.19
C PHE A 17 39.08 6.85 33.37
N TRP A 18 38.90 5.72 34.04
CA TRP A 18 38.03 4.67 33.56
C TRP A 18 36.64 5.28 33.43
N LEU A 19 36.33 5.78 32.23
CA LEU A 19 34.96 6.03 31.80
C LEU A 19 34.26 4.68 31.90
N SER A 20 33.50 4.52 32.99
CA SER A 20 32.43 3.53 33.06
C SER A 20 31.66 3.64 31.76
N GLN A 21 31.70 2.59 30.95
CA GLN A 21 30.82 2.49 29.81
C GLN A 21 29.41 2.67 30.37
N GLY A 22 28.79 3.79 30.03
CA GLY A 22 27.41 4.03 30.32
C GLY A 22 26.65 2.87 29.72
N THR A 23 26.01 2.08 30.59
CA THR A 23 24.95 1.17 30.22
C THR A 23 23.93 1.99 29.44
N ALA A 24 23.95 1.89 28.11
CA ALA A 24 22.84 2.35 27.29
C ALA A 24 21.63 1.57 27.77
N ALA A 25 20.72 2.25 28.47
CA ALA A 25 19.47 1.66 28.91
C ALA A 25 18.78 1.09 27.66
N ALA A 26 18.41 -0.19 27.72
CA ALA A 26 17.70 -0.86 26.65
C ALA A 26 16.36 -0.14 26.41
N ASN A 27 16.32 0.76 25.43
CA ASN A 27 15.11 1.50 25.03
C ASN A 27 14.08 0.60 24.32
N CYS A 28 14.44 -0.67 24.06
CA CYS A 28 13.57 -1.65 23.46
C CYS A 28 12.69 -2.30 24.53
N GLN A 29 11.44 -1.85 24.61
CA GLN A 29 10.41 -2.47 25.44
C GLN A 29 9.62 -3.45 24.59
N MET A 30 9.38 -4.65 25.14
CA MET A 30 8.52 -5.66 24.55
C MET A 30 7.28 -5.83 25.43
N GLU A 31 6.11 -5.68 24.83
CA GLU A 31 4.86 -6.12 25.43
C GLU A 31 4.44 -7.44 24.76
N THR A 32 4.29 -8.47 25.57
CA THR A 32 3.68 -9.75 25.18
C THR A 32 2.35 -9.88 25.90
N SER A 33 1.46 -10.71 25.36
CA SER A 33 0.17 -11.02 26.00
C SER A 33 0.34 -11.37 27.49
N ALA A 34 -0.53 -10.82 28.33
CA ALA A 34 -0.55 -11.11 29.77
C ALA A 34 -0.86 -12.60 30.06
N PRO A 35 -0.51 -13.14 31.24
CA PRO A 35 -0.88 -14.51 31.63
C PRO A 35 -2.41 -14.66 31.74
N GLY A 36 -3.01 -15.50 30.89
CA GLY A 36 -4.45 -15.74 30.83
C GLY A 36 -4.89 -16.43 29.52
N PRO A 37 -6.19 -16.71 29.32
CA PRO A 37 -6.70 -17.21 28.04
C PRO A 37 -6.49 -16.15 26.96
N GLN A 38 -5.56 -16.42 26.04
CA GLN A 38 -5.20 -15.47 24.99
C GLN A 38 -6.11 -15.67 23.77
N THR A 39 -6.79 -14.59 23.38
CA THR A 39 -7.61 -14.54 22.16
C THR A 39 -6.78 -14.22 20.91
N ALA A 40 -5.53 -13.78 21.09
CA ALA A 40 -4.59 -13.47 20.02
C ALA A 40 -3.13 -13.73 20.43
N LEU A 41 -2.28 -14.06 19.46
CA LEU A 41 -0.83 -14.00 19.59
C LEU A 41 -0.39 -12.53 19.57
N THR A 42 0.05 -11.98 20.71
CA THR A 42 0.47 -10.56 20.81
C THR A 42 1.97 -10.42 21.00
N ARG A 43 2.59 -9.56 20.17
CA ARG A 43 3.97 -9.09 20.38
C ARG A 43 4.13 -7.67 19.85
N HIS A 44 4.42 -6.74 20.75
CA HIS A 44 4.66 -5.34 20.40
C HIS A 44 6.07 -4.95 20.81
N LEU A 45 6.81 -4.34 19.88
CA LEU A 45 8.13 -3.78 20.12
C LEU A 45 8.06 -2.25 20.03
N SER A 46 8.66 -1.56 21.00
CA SER A 46 8.71 -0.10 21.00
C SER A 46 9.43 0.45 19.77
N ALA A 47 9.09 1.68 19.37
CA ALA A 47 9.72 2.35 18.24
C ALA A 47 11.25 2.52 18.42
N GLY A 48 11.71 2.59 19.68
CA GLY A 48 13.12 2.73 20.06
C GLY A 48 13.97 1.47 19.89
N CYS A 49 13.38 0.32 19.55
CA CYS A 49 14.15 -0.90 19.27
C CYS A 49 15.02 -0.74 18.01
N THR A 50 16.27 -1.18 18.12
CA THR A 50 17.22 -1.30 17.00
C THR A 50 16.84 -2.47 16.09
N GLU A 51 17.40 -2.52 14.88
CA GLU A 51 17.18 -3.62 13.94
C GLU A 51 17.65 -4.97 14.51
N GLN A 52 18.86 -5.02 15.09
CA GLN A 52 19.40 -6.23 15.75
C GLN A 52 18.48 -6.72 16.87
N GLU A 53 17.92 -5.82 17.68
CA GLU A 53 16.98 -6.19 18.74
C GLU A 53 15.66 -6.75 18.21
N ARG A 54 15.16 -6.23 17.07
CA ARG A 54 13.98 -6.76 16.39
C ARG A 54 14.25 -8.13 15.78
N GLU A 55 15.43 -8.33 15.19
CA GLU A 55 15.83 -9.61 14.61
C GLU A 55 15.96 -10.70 15.68
N ALA A 56 16.59 -10.39 16.81
CA ALA A 56 16.70 -11.32 17.94
C ALA A 56 15.33 -11.70 18.54
N ARG A 57 14.27 -10.94 18.23
CA ARG A 57 12.91 -11.09 18.76
C ARG A 57 11.88 -11.35 17.66
N SER A 58 12.34 -11.83 16.50
CA SER A 58 11.46 -12.11 15.37
C SER A 58 10.36 -13.10 15.75
N VAL A 59 9.23 -13.01 15.06
CA VAL A 59 8.13 -13.97 15.15
C VAL A 59 8.25 -14.93 13.97
N ASP A 60 8.26 -16.23 14.23
CA ASP A 60 8.31 -17.22 13.16
C ASP A 60 6.91 -17.40 12.54
N ALA A 61 6.82 -17.54 11.21
CA ALA A 61 5.57 -17.77 10.51
C ALA A 61 4.83 -19.03 11.00
N THR A 62 5.54 -20.02 11.54
CA THR A 62 4.93 -21.19 12.19
C THR A 62 4.17 -20.84 13.47
N GLU A 63 4.58 -19.82 14.23
CA GLU A 63 3.84 -19.30 15.39
C GLU A 63 2.49 -18.71 14.94
N LEU A 64 2.48 -17.99 13.80
CA LEU A 64 1.26 -17.43 13.22
C LEU A 64 0.31 -18.55 12.77
N LEU A 65 0.82 -19.55 12.05
CA LEU A 65 0.02 -20.71 11.62
C LEU A 65 -0.57 -21.45 12.81
N GLN A 66 0.22 -21.63 13.87
CA GLN A 66 -0.24 -22.30 15.09
C GLN A 66 -1.35 -21.49 15.78
N ALA A 67 -1.19 -20.17 15.90
CA ALA A 67 -2.22 -19.30 16.45
C ALA A 67 -3.54 -19.43 15.67
N PHE A 68 -3.49 -19.45 14.34
CA PHE A 68 -4.69 -19.64 13.52
C PHE A 68 -5.33 -21.02 13.71
N ARG A 69 -4.54 -22.10 13.83
CA ARG A 69 -5.07 -23.45 14.11
C ARG A 69 -5.76 -23.54 15.48
N GLU A 70 -5.28 -22.76 16.45
CA GLU A 70 -5.86 -22.67 17.79
C GLU A 70 -7.08 -21.74 17.87
N GLY A 71 -7.54 -21.16 16.75
CA GLY A 71 -8.69 -20.25 16.76
C GLY A 71 -8.34 -18.82 17.16
N LYS A 72 -7.05 -18.49 17.36
CA LYS A 72 -6.60 -17.19 17.85
C LYS A 72 -6.39 -16.19 16.71
N GLY A 73 -6.53 -14.91 17.04
CA GLY A 73 -6.07 -13.81 16.20
C GLY A 73 -4.55 -13.58 16.31
N VAL A 74 -4.08 -12.53 15.65
CA VAL A 74 -2.68 -12.08 15.68
C VAL A 74 -2.67 -10.56 15.88
N ASP A 75 -1.85 -10.07 16.81
CA ASP A 75 -1.65 -8.64 17.06
C ASP A 75 -0.16 -8.32 17.24
N LEU A 76 0.46 -7.89 16.16
CA LEU A 76 1.89 -7.63 16.05
C LEU A 76 2.16 -6.16 15.71
N SER A 77 3.14 -5.57 16.38
CA SER A 77 3.53 -4.18 16.17
C SER A 77 5.03 -4.00 16.29
N GLY A 78 5.67 -3.38 15.29
CA GLY A 78 7.10 -3.09 15.32
C GLY A 78 8.02 -4.31 15.21
N VAL A 79 7.50 -5.47 14.81
CA VAL A 79 8.23 -6.75 14.79
C VAL A 79 8.81 -7.10 13.42
N ILE A 80 9.69 -8.09 13.39
CA ILE A 80 10.09 -8.80 12.17
C ILE A 80 9.42 -10.17 12.18
N VAL A 81 8.72 -10.52 11.10
CA VAL A 81 8.16 -11.86 10.87
C VAL A 81 9.04 -12.60 9.87
N CYS A 82 9.52 -13.78 10.25
CA CYS A 82 10.44 -14.60 9.48
C CYS A 82 9.77 -15.91 9.01
N GLY A 83 10.20 -16.43 7.86
CA GLY A 83 9.66 -17.68 7.30
C GLY A 83 8.41 -17.48 6.44
N ASP A 84 8.14 -18.45 5.56
CA ASP A 84 7.01 -18.40 4.63
C ASP A 84 5.71 -18.83 5.31
N LEU A 85 4.67 -18.02 5.14
CA LEU A 85 3.32 -18.26 5.65
C LEU A 85 2.45 -18.92 4.57
N SER A 86 2.37 -20.25 4.62
CA SER A 86 1.57 -21.07 3.69
C SER A 86 0.17 -21.37 4.26
N LEU A 87 -0.81 -20.57 3.86
CA LEU A 87 -2.18 -20.56 4.41
C LEU A 87 -3.05 -21.72 3.91
N ASP A 88 -2.62 -22.41 2.86
CA ASP A 88 -3.17 -23.68 2.38
C ASP A 88 -3.01 -24.82 3.39
N THR A 89 -2.12 -24.68 4.38
CA THR A 89 -1.91 -25.67 5.46
C THR A 89 -2.87 -25.52 6.65
N LEU A 90 -3.76 -24.53 6.63
CA LEU A 90 -4.79 -24.34 7.66
C LEU A 90 -5.89 -25.40 7.54
N PRO A 91 -6.52 -25.86 8.64
CA PRO A 91 -7.59 -26.87 8.56
C PRO A 91 -8.79 -26.36 7.75
N LEU A 92 -9.55 -27.30 7.20
CA LEU A 92 -10.85 -26.97 6.60
C LEU A 92 -11.78 -26.39 7.65
N ALA A 93 -12.55 -25.40 7.24
CA ALA A 93 -13.51 -24.68 8.08
C ALA A 93 -14.87 -24.62 7.37
N PRO A 94 -15.98 -24.60 8.13
CA PRO A 94 -17.28 -24.36 7.53
C PRO A 94 -17.35 -22.93 6.98
N LEU A 95 -18.08 -22.77 5.88
CA LEU A 95 -18.44 -21.47 5.34
C LEU A 95 -19.37 -20.76 6.34
N LEU A 96 -19.30 -19.42 6.43
CA LEU A 96 -20.23 -18.67 7.27
C LEU A 96 -21.64 -18.67 6.66
N PRO A 97 -22.72 -18.73 7.47
CA PRO A 97 -24.09 -18.75 6.97
C PRO A 97 -24.41 -17.60 6.00
N ASP A 98 -23.94 -16.39 6.31
CA ASP A 98 -24.14 -15.20 5.48
C ASP A 98 -23.50 -15.30 4.08
N LEU A 99 -22.60 -16.27 3.89
CA LEU A 99 -21.88 -16.49 2.63
C LEU A 99 -22.42 -17.71 1.85
N GLU A 100 -23.31 -18.52 2.44
CA GLU A 100 -23.87 -19.72 1.79
C GLU A 100 -24.69 -19.41 0.53
N GLY A 101 -25.27 -18.21 0.47
CA GLY A 101 -26.01 -17.71 -0.69
C GLY A 101 -25.13 -17.40 -1.92
N MET A 102 -23.81 -17.36 -1.76
CA MET A 102 -22.87 -17.09 -2.85
C MET A 102 -22.59 -18.38 -3.61
N LYS A 103 -23.26 -18.58 -4.76
CA LYS A 103 -23.13 -19.78 -5.61
C LYS A 103 -21.68 -20.09 -5.97
N GLU A 104 -20.85 -19.05 -6.14
CA GLU A 104 -19.44 -19.18 -6.50
C GLU A 104 -18.58 -19.77 -5.38
N LEU A 105 -19.06 -19.78 -4.13
CA LEU A 105 -18.38 -20.37 -2.96
C LEU A 105 -18.91 -21.77 -2.62
N GLN A 106 -20.05 -22.18 -3.20
CA GLN A 106 -20.67 -23.47 -2.92
C GLN A 106 -19.81 -24.63 -3.43
N GLY A 107 -19.61 -25.64 -2.58
CA GLY A 107 -18.83 -26.84 -2.91
C GLY A 107 -17.32 -26.64 -2.93
N GLN A 108 -16.81 -25.45 -2.57
CA GLN A 108 -15.37 -25.20 -2.48
C GLN A 108 -14.81 -25.58 -1.11
N GLU A 109 -13.57 -26.04 -1.08
CA GLU A 109 -12.83 -26.20 0.17
C GLU A 109 -12.57 -24.85 0.82
N VAL A 110 -13.12 -24.62 2.00
CA VAL A 110 -12.92 -23.37 2.74
C VAL A 110 -11.88 -23.61 3.82
N ARG A 111 -10.86 -22.76 3.87
CA ARG A 111 -9.91 -22.64 4.99
C ARG A 111 -10.09 -21.27 5.61
N ALA A 112 -9.95 -21.13 6.91
CA ALA A 112 -10.26 -19.87 7.58
C ALA A 112 -9.13 -19.35 8.47
N ILE A 113 -8.92 -18.04 8.42
CA ILE A 113 -8.27 -17.29 9.48
C ILE A 113 -9.37 -16.86 10.47
N PRO A 114 -9.37 -17.39 11.69
CA PRO A 114 -10.54 -17.34 12.56
C PRO A 114 -10.73 -15.98 13.26
N GLY A 115 -9.63 -15.28 13.56
CA GLY A 115 -9.63 -14.04 14.33
C GLY A 115 -9.16 -12.81 13.54
N ALA A 116 -9.09 -11.67 14.24
CA ALA A 116 -8.47 -10.46 13.73
C ALA A 116 -6.97 -10.68 13.47
N VAL A 117 -6.46 -10.10 12.39
CA VAL A 117 -5.02 -10.10 12.07
C VAL A 117 -4.57 -8.67 11.97
N ARG A 118 -3.77 -8.25 12.94
CA ARG A 118 -3.15 -6.94 13.00
C ARG A 118 -1.64 -7.11 12.97
N VAL A 119 -0.99 -6.56 11.95
CA VAL A 119 0.47 -6.52 11.80
C VAL A 119 0.84 -5.12 11.33
N VAL A 120 1.32 -4.29 12.26
CA VAL A 120 1.52 -2.86 11.99
C VAL A 120 2.95 -2.42 12.19
N ASN A 121 3.42 -1.50 11.34
CA ASN A 121 4.77 -0.94 11.40
C ASN A 121 5.86 -2.02 11.50
N SER A 122 5.64 -3.15 10.83
CA SER A 122 6.44 -4.37 10.96
C SER A 122 7.12 -4.70 9.62
N VAL A 123 7.99 -5.70 9.63
CA VAL A 123 8.63 -6.24 8.42
C VAL A 123 8.30 -7.72 8.31
N VAL A 124 7.76 -8.14 7.16
CA VAL A 124 7.51 -9.55 6.85
C VAL A 124 8.52 -9.98 5.78
N ARG A 125 9.47 -10.83 6.20
CA ARG A 125 10.60 -11.27 5.36
C ARG A 125 10.28 -12.49 4.50
N GLY A 126 9.30 -13.30 4.89
CA GLY A 126 8.86 -14.46 4.10
C GLY A 126 7.66 -14.15 3.22
N ALA A 127 7.37 -15.07 2.29
CA ALA A 127 6.20 -14.97 1.43
C ALA A 127 4.92 -15.30 2.22
N ILE A 128 3.81 -14.66 1.85
CA ILE A 128 2.47 -15.05 2.33
C ILE A 128 1.73 -15.63 1.15
N ARG A 129 1.26 -16.87 1.22
CA ARG A 129 0.62 -17.54 0.08
C ARG A 129 -0.60 -18.33 0.49
N TYR A 130 -1.67 -18.14 -0.26
CA TYR A 130 -2.78 -19.09 -0.35
C TYR A 130 -2.76 -19.76 -1.72
N GLY A 131 -2.11 -20.92 -1.81
CA GLY A 131 -1.84 -21.61 -3.07
C GLY A 131 -2.98 -22.46 -3.64
N SER A 132 -4.20 -22.40 -3.09
CA SER A 132 -5.28 -23.31 -3.51
C SER A 132 -5.87 -22.91 -4.87
N LYS A 133 -5.86 -23.87 -5.81
CA LYS A 133 -6.46 -23.70 -7.14
C LYS A 133 -7.98 -23.83 -7.16
N GLN A 134 -8.57 -24.48 -6.15
CA GLN A 134 -10.02 -24.72 -6.08
C GLN A 134 -10.69 -24.25 -4.78
N GLY A 135 -9.95 -24.14 -3.69
CA GLY A 135 -10.49 -23.68 -2.41
C GLY A 135 -10.54 -22.15 -2.25
N VAL A 136 -11.17 -21.70 -1.17
CA VAL A 136 -11.23 -20.29 -0.75
C VAL A 136 -10.61 -20.12 0.63
N LEU A 137 -9.89 -19.01 0.80
CA LEU A 137 -9.43 -18.55 2.11
C LEU A 137 -10.43 -17.55 2.68
N MET A 138 -11.04 -17.85 3.81
CA MET A 138 -11.96 -16.95 4.51
C MET A 138 -11.25 -16.26 5.67
N VAL A 139 -11.13 -14.93 5.61
CA VAL A 139 -10.60 -14.11 6.70
C VAL A 139 -11.78 -13.53 7.46
N LYS A 140 -12.07 -14.10 8.64
CA LYS A 140 -13.29 -13.77 9.42
C LYS A 140 -13.19 -12.44 10.15
N GLY A 141 -12.01 -12.12 10.70
CA GLY A 141 -11.75 -10.88 11.41
C GLY A 141 -11.19 -9.77 10.51
N PRO A 142 -11.04 -8.54 11.03
CA PRO A 142 -10.40 -7.45 10.31
C PRO A 142 -8.93 -7.80 10.02
N LEU A 143 -8.45 -7.38 8.84
CA LEU A 143 -7.06 -7.54 8.41
C LEU A 143 -6.39 -6.17 8.33
N VAL A 144 -5.51 -5.87 9.29
CA VAL A 144 -4.83 -4.58 9.41
C VAL A 144 -3.33 -4.78 9.24
N LEU A 145 -2.80 -4.34 8.11
CA LEU A 145 -1.40 -4.48 7.69
C LEU A 145 -0.69 -3.11 7.56
N SER A 146 -1.19 -2.09 8.26
CA SER A 146 -0.76 -0.69 8.10
C SER A 146 0.73 -0.47 8.37
N GLY A 147 1.39 0.31 7.51
CA GLY A 147 2.81 0.66 7.68
C GLY A 147 3.77 -0.53 7.61
N THR A 148 3.30 -1.72 7.23
CA THR A 148 4.11 -2.94 7.21
C THR A 148 4.79 -3.13 5.84
N ARG A 149 6.06 -3.53 5.88
CA ARG A 149 6.85 -3.84 4.67
C ARG A 149 6.86 -5.34 4.41
N PHE A 150 6.44 -5.75 3.23
CA PHE A 150 6.49 -7.12 2.74
C PHE A 150 7.63 -7.27 1.74
N GLU A 151 8.64 -8.05 2.11
CA GLU A 151 9.86 -8.20 1.31
C GLU A 151 9.75 -9.28 0.23
N GLN A 152 8.75 -10.16 0.37
CA GLN A 152 8.43 -11.24 -0.56
C GLN A 152 6.99 -11.16 -1.05
N VAL A 153 6.64 -12.06 -1.96
CA VAL A 153 5.31 -12.14 -2.58
C VAL A 153 4.22 -12.29 -1.53
N VAL A 154 3.13 -11.54 -1.70
CA VAL A 154 1.88 -11.71 -0.95
C VAL A 154 0.79 -12.14 -1.92
N ASP A 155 0.39 -13.41 -1.84
CA ASP A 155 -0.71 -13.96 -2.63
C ASP A 155 -1.87 -14.36 -1.71
N LEU A 156 -2.89 -13.52 -1.71
CA LEU A 156 -4.18 -13.72 -1.04
C LEU A 156 -5.30 -13.83 -2.08
N SER A 157 -4.99 -14.34 -3.27
CA SER A 157 -5.99 -14.62 -4.30
C SER A 157 -7.04 -15.60 -3.78
N ARG A 158 -8.27 -15.50 -4.29
CA ARG A 158 -9.41 -16.37 -3.94
C ARG A 158 -9.73 -16.33 -2.44
N SER A 159 -9.54 -15.14 -1.84
CA SER A 159 -9.86 -14.89 -0.44
C SER A 159 -11.17 -14.12 -0.29
N VAL A 160 -11.93 -14.44 0.75
CA VAL A 160 -13.10 -13.69 1.20
C VAL A 160 -12.75 -12.98 2.50
N PHE A 161 -12.69 -11.64 2.45
CA PHE A 161 -12.48 -10.78 3.61
C PHE A 161 -13.83 -10.31 4.13
N VAL A 162 -14.25 -10.90 5.25
CA VAL A 162 -15.57 -10.64 5.83
C VAL A 162 -15.63 -9.25 6.48
N GLN A 163 -14.54 -8.86 7.12
CA GLN A 163 -14.37 -7.56 7.77
C GLN A 163 -13.43 -6.66 6.94
N PRO A 164 -13.34 -5.35 7.26
CA PRO A 164 -12.52 -4.41 6.51
C PRO A 164 -11.04 -4.82 6.44
N VAL A 165 -10.41 -4.52 5.30
CA VAL A 165 -8.97 -4.67 5.09
C VAL A 165 -8.30 -3.29 5.10
N THR A 166 -7.22 -3.14 5.86
CA THR A 166 -6.44 -1.90 5.95
C THR A 166 -5.00 -2.18 5.59
N LEU A 167 -4.55 -1.64 4.45
CA LEU A 167 -3.18 -1.70 3.94
C LEU A 167 -2.49 -0.34 4.03
N SER A 168 -3.10 0.68 4.63
CA SER A 168 -2.61 2.06 4.55
C SER A 168 -1.14 2.21 4.98
N GLY A 169 -0.32 2.81 4.12
CA GLY A 169 1.12 2.96 4.32
C GLY A 169 1.95 1.68 4.19
N ALA A 170 1.35 0.55 3.84
CA ALA A 170 2.09 -0.70 3.60
C ALA A 170 2.99 -0.60 2.36
N GLN A 171 4.00 -1.45 2.30
CA GLN A 171 4.97 -1.49 1.20
C GLN A 171 5.16 -2.93 0.72
N PHE A 172 4.67 -3.25 -0.47
CA PHE A 172 4.89 -4.53 -1.13
C PHE A 172 6.10 -4.40 -2.06
N LEU A 173 7.23 -5.00 -1.69
CA LEU A 173 8.46 -4.92 -2.52
C LEU A 173 8.44 -5.88 -3.71
N ARG A 174 7.57 -6.90 -3.64
CA ARG A 174 7.34 -7.92 -4.66
C ARG A 174 5.87 -7.90 -5.07
N GLU A 175 5.46 -8.95 -5.75
CA GLU A 175 4.10 -9.09 -6.25
C GLU A 175 3.06 -9.21 -5.13
N SER A 176 1.94 -8.51 -5.31
CA SER A 176 0.80 -8.55 -4.41
C SER A 176 -0.46 -8.96 -5.17
N TYR A 177 -0.96 -10.16 -4.90
CA TYR A 177 -2.09 -10.75 -5.61
C TYR A 177 -3.31 -10.87 -4.70
N PHE A 178 -4.41 -10.35 -5.19
CA PHE A 178 -5.74 -10.43 -4.61
C PHE A 178 -6.74 -10.86 -5.68
N VAL A 179 -6.31 -11.72 -6.61
CA VAL A 179 -7.11 -12.14 -7.79
C VAL A 179 -8.33 -12.93 -7.32
N GLN A 180 -9.51 -12.65 -7.86
CA GLN A 180 -10.77 -13.26 -7.45
C GLN A 180 -11.05 -13.10 -5.93
N GLY A 181 -10.56 -12.02 -5.33
CA GLY A 181 -10.84 -11.68 -3.94
C GLY A 181 -12.23 -11.08 -3.76
N ARG A 182 -12.85 -11.32 -2.60
CA ARG A 182 -14.12 -10.68 -2.20
C ARG A 182 -13.91 -9.88 -0.93
N PHE A 183 -14.20 -8.58 -0.98
CA PHE A 183 -14.00 -7.65 0.13
C PHE A 183 -15.36 -7.13 0.59
N LEU A 184 -15.89 -7.73 1.66
CA LEU A 184 -17.23 -7.38 2.15
C LEU A 184 -17.21 -6.07 2.94
N GLY A 185 -16.20 -5.92 3.82
CA GLY A 185 -16.02 -4.73 4.65
C GLY A 185 -15.30 -3.56 3.96
N GLY A 186 -14.89 -3.70 2.70
CA GLY A 186 -14.13 -2.69 1.96
C GLY A 186 -12.61 -2.78 2.17
N LEU A 187 -11.89 -1.83 1.56
CA LEU A 187 -10.43 -1.79 1.53
C LEU A 187 -9.93 -0.34 1.68
N SER A 188 -9.12 -0.06 2.70
CA SER A 188 -8.31 1.16 2.76
C SER A 188 -6.86 0.83 2.47
N ALA A 189 -6.32 1.38 1.39
CA ALA A 189 -4.94 1.22 0.96
C ALA A 189 -4.28 2.59 0.75
N GLU A 190 -4.65 3.60 1.53
CA GLU A 190 -4.10 4.96 1.40
C GLU A 190 -2.57 4.98 1.54
N LYS A 191 -1.88 5.72 0.67
CA LYS A 191 -0.42 5.88 0.70
C LYS A 191 0.34 4.54 0.66
N THR A 192 -0.26 3.50 0.07
CA THR A 192 0.37 2.18 -0.07
C THR A 192 1.33 2.19 -1.26
N LEU A 193 2.48 1.53 -1.10
CA LEU A 193 3.41 1.24 -2.20
C LEU A 193 3.19 -0.19 -2.68
N PHE A 194 2.75 -0.34 -3.92
CA PHE A 194 2.68 -1.61 -4.61
C PHE A 194 3.88 -1.77 -5.54
N GLY A 195 4.55 -2.91 -5.41
CA GLY A 195 5.77 -3.24 -6.13
C GLY A 195 5.54 -3.58 -7.61
N PRO A 196 6.35 -4.50 -8.18
CA PRO A 196 6.38 -4.76 -9.63
C PRO A 196 5.07 -5.22 -10.26
N HIS A 197 4.20 -5.91 -9.51
CA HIS A 197 2.87 -6.31 -9.98
C HIS A 197 1.84 -6.30 -8.85
N ALA A 198 0.74 -5.57 -9.04
CA ALA A 198 -0.43 -5.63 -8.16
C ALA A 198 -1.65 -6.09 -8.95
N ARG A 199 -2.31 -7.15 -8.50
CA ARG A 199 -3.40 -7.77 -9.27
C ARG A 199 -4.65 -7.93 -8.41
N PHE A 200 -5.74 -7.36 -8.91
CA PHE A 200 -7.09 -7.47 -8.36
C PHE A 200 -8.07 -8.11 -9.36
N HIS A 201 -7.56 -8.75 -10.42
CA HIS A 201 -8.37 -9.30 -11.51
C HIS A 201 -9.58 -10.11 -10.99
N ARG A 202 -10.78 -9.80 -11.50
CA ARG A 202 -12.06 -10.44 -11.14
C ARG A 202 -12.43 -10.36 -9.65
N SER A 203 -11.88 -9.41 -8.92
CA SER A 203 -12.24 -9.18 -7.52
C SER A 203 -13.53 -8.36 -7.40
N VAL A 204 -14.21 -8.53 -6.27
CA VAL A 204 -15.46 -7.84 -5.95
C VAL A 204 -15.32 -7.12 -4.62
N PHE A 205 -15.56 -5.82 -4.63
CA PHE A 205 -15.56 -4.96 -3.45
C PHE A 205 -17.00 -4.53 -3.14
N GLN A 206 -17.55 -5.07 -2.06
CA GLN A 206 -18.92 -4.78 -1.61
C GLN A 206 -18.97 -3.62 -0.61
N GLY A 207 -17.83 -3.35 0.05
CA GLY A 207 -17.60 -2.15 0.86
C GLY A 207 -16.88 -1.04 0.07
N PRO A 208 -16.74 0.16 0.66
CA PRO A 208 -16.01 1.27 0.05
C PRO A 208 -14.52 0.95 -0.11
N VAL A 209 -13.88 1.56 -1.11
CA VAL A 209 -12.46 1.36 -1.40
C VAL A 209 -11.73 2.69 -1.52
N THR A 210 -10.53 2.77 -0.95
CA THR A 210 -9.62 3.90 -1.19
C THR A 210 -8.20 3.43 -1.47
N PHE A 211 -7.61 3.96 -2.53
CA PHE A 211 -6.20 3.92 -2.91
C PHE A 211 -5.60 5.32 -2.93
N GLN A 212 -6.21 6.29 -2.23
CA GLN A 212 -5.78 7.69 -2.25
C GLN A 212 -4.26 7.80 -1.97
N GLN A 213 -3.55 8.57 -2.78
CA GLN A 213 -2.10 8.77 -2.67
C GLN A 213 -1.23 7.49 -2.77
N SER A 214 -1.77 6.38 -3.27
CA SER A 214 -1.00 5.15 -3.47
C SER A 214 -0.09 5.22 -4.69
N LYS A 215 0.95 4.39 -4.68
CA LYS A 215 1.89 4.26 -5.80
C LYS A 215 1.91 2.82 -6.28
N PHE A 216 1.68 2.64 -7.58
CA PHE A 216 1.84 1.39 -8.29
C PHE A 216 3.09 1.51 -9.16
N ASP A 217 4.23 1.09 -8.62
CA ASP A 217 5.53 1.24 -9.29
C ASP A 217 5.69 0.28 -10.47
N GLY A 218 4.89 -0.78 -10.50
CA GLY A 218 4.83 -1.77 -11.56
C GLY A 218 3.53 -1.77 -12.36
N LEU A 219 3.18 -2.93 -12.89
CA LEU A 219 1.90 -3.15 -13.56
C LEU A 219 0.78 -3.31 -12.52
N ALA A 220 -0.32 -2.58 -12.70
CA ALA A 220 -1.50 -2.70 -11.87
C ALA A 220 -2.69 -3.23 -12.67
N GLU A 221 -3.22 -4.39 -12.30
CA GLU A 221 -4.33 -5.05 -13.00
C GLU A 221 -5.60 -4.99 -12.18
N PHE A 222 -6.55 -4.18 -12.66
CA PHE A 222 -7.93 -4.11 -12.18
C PHE A 222 -8.87 -4.59 -13.29
N LEU A 223 -8.56 -5.70 -13.96
CA LEU A 223 -9.36 -6.24 -15.05
C LEU A 223 -10.60 -6.97 -14.50
N GLU A 224 -11.78 -6.67 -15.04
CA GLU A 224 -13.05 -7.28 -14.64
C GLU A 224 -13.38 -7.15 -13.15
N VAL A 225 -12.96 -6.06 -12.52
CA VAL A 225 -13.21 -5.76 -11.10
C VAL A 225 -14.59 -5.14 -10.93
N THR A 226 -15.32 -5.54 -9.89
CA THR A 226 -16.59 -4.88 -9.52
C THR A 226 -16.42 -4.09 -8.22
N PHE A 227 -16.70 -2.80 -8.27
CA PHE A 227 -16.82 -1.93 -7.10
C PHE A 227 -18.31 -1.61 -6.87
N GLU A 228 -18.92 -2.20 -5.85
CA GLU A 228 -20.35 -2.00 -5.54
C GLU A 228 -20.61 -0.66 -4.83
N LYS A 229 -19.59 -0.13 -4.15
CA LYS A 229 -19.59 1.16 -3.46
C LYS A 229 -18.54 2.08 -4.07
N ASN A 230 -18.44 3.29 -3.51
CA ASN A 230 -17.51 4.30 -4.00
C ASN A 230 -16.07 3.80 -3.93
N VAL A 231 -15.29 4.15 -4.95
CA VAL A 231 -13.85 3.93 -5.01
C VAL A 231 -13.14 5.25 -5.22
N ASP A 232 -12.15 5.53 -4.37
CA ASP A 232 -11.30 6.71 -4.44
C ASP A 232 -9.86 6.30 -4.78
N LEU A 233 -9.40 6.63 -5.98
CA LEU A 233 -8.01 6.48 -6.42
C LEU A 233 -7.29 7.83 -6.49
N SER A 234 -7.88 8.91 -5.98
CA SER A 234 -7.37 10.26 -6.18
C SER A 234 -5.91 10.42 -5.74
N ARG A 235 -5.15 11.21 -6.51
CA ARG A 235 -3.73 11.50 -6.27
C ARG A 235 -2.82 10.26 -6.24
N SER A 236 -3.28 9.12 -6.75
CA SER A 236 -2.45 7.94 -6.94
C SER A 236 -1.58 8.04 -8.21
N SER A 237 -0.62 7.13 -8.37
CA SER A 237 0.23 7.06 -9.56
C SER A 237 0.43 5.63 -10.05
N PHE A 238 0.42 5.46 -11.37
CA PHE A 238 0.62 4.20 -12.08
C PHE A 238 1.81 4.33 -13.03
N LYS A 239 2.89 3.59 -12.76
CA LYS A 239 4.18 3.82 -13.40
C LYS A 239 4.43 3.02 -14.68
N LEU A 240 4.11 1.72 -14.72
CA LEU A 240 4.42 0.86 -15.88
C LEU A 240 3.22 0.54 -16.78
N GLY A 241 2.01 0.77 -16.30
CA GLY A 241 0.76 0.56 -17.05
C GLY A 241 -0.34 0.07 -16.12
N THR A 242 -1.60 0.36 -16.47
CA THR A 242 -2.76 -0.08 -15.68
C THR A 242 -3.95 -0.43 -16.56
N GLY A 243 -4.71 -1.43 -16.14
CA GLY A 243 -5.89 -1.91 -16.85
C GLY A 243 -7.09 -2.00 -15.94
N PHE A 244 -8.14 -1.25 -16.28
CA PHE A 244 -9.49 -1.31 -15.72
C PHE A 244 -10.50 -1.93 -16.72
N SER A 245 -10.01 -2.58 -17.78
CA SER A 245 -10.88 -3.10 -18.83
C SER A 245 -11.88 -4.12 -18.31
N GLY A 246 -13.13 -4.01 -18.76
CA GLY A 246 -14.26 -4.82 -18.32
C GLY A 246 -14.71 -4.58 -16.87
N SER A 247 -14.11 -3.62 -16.15
CA SER A 247 -14.49 -3.33 -14.76
C SER A 247 -15.79 -2.57 -14.65
N ARG A 248 -16.50 -2.78 -13.54
CA ARG A 248 -17.78 -2.15 -13.25
C ARG A 248 -17.73 -1.35 -11.94
N PHE A 249 -17.97 -0.06 -12.07
CA PHE A 249 -18.07 0.90 -10.97
C PHE A 249 -19.55 1.19 -10.73
N GLN A 250 -20.15 0.50 -9.76
CA GLN A 250 -21.55 0.71 -9.38
C GLN A 250 -21.74 1.91 -8.44
N GLY A 251 -20.73 2.19 -7.61
CA GLY A 251 -20.58 3.45 -6.89
C GLY A 251 -19.81 4.50 -7.70
N SER A 252 -19.66 5.71 -7.14
CA SER A 252 -18.85 6.75 -7.78
C SER A 252 -17.38 6.36 -7.79
N ALA A 253 -16.69 6.68 -8.89
CA ALA A 253 -15.27 6.40 -9.07
C ALA A 253 -14.48 7.70 -9.20
N ASP A 254 -13.55 7.94 -8.27
CA ASP A 254 -12.73 9.14 -8.27
C ASP A 254 -11.28 8.82 -8.69
N PHE A 255 -10.89 9.34 -9.84
CA PHE A 255 -9.54 9.34 -10.41
C PHE A 255 -8.95 10.75 -10.49
N SER A 256 -9.43 11.67 -9.65
CA SER A 256 -8.95 13.06 -9.64
C SER A 256 -7.47 13.13 -9.30
N GLU A 257 -6.72 13.93 -10.05
CA GLU A 257 -5.28 14.14 -9.88
C GLU A 257 -4.44 12.85 -9.99
N VAL A 258 -4.97 11.77 -10.59
CA VAL A 258 -4.21 10.54 -10.83
C VAL A 258 -3.17 10.75 -11.93
N LEU A 259 -1.97 10.21 -11.73
CA LEU A 259 -0.91 10.17 -12.74
C LEU A 259 -0.80 8.77 -13.37
N PHE A 260 -1.14 8.67 -14.65
CA PHE A 260 -0.88 7.50 -15.48
C PHE A 260 0.37 7.77 -16.33
N GLU A 261 1.52 7.19 -15.96
CA GLU A 261 2.78 7.42 -16.67
C GLU A 261 2.89 6.61 -17.98
N ARG A 262 2.14 5.52 -18.06
CA ARG A 262 2.07 4.60 -19.19
C ARG A 262 0.61 4.36 -19.57
N GLU A 263 0.35 3.33 -20.38
CA GLU A 263 -0.97 3.05 -20.92
C GLU A 263 -2.00 2.83 -19.81
N ALA A 264 -3.16 3.45 -19.98
CA ALA A 264 -4.32 3.31 -19.09
C ALA A 264 -5.52 2.83 -19.89
N PHE A 265 -5.89 1.56 -19.72
CA PHE A 265 -6.98 0.93 -20.45
C PHE A 265 -8.25 0.89 -19.60
N PHE A 266 -9.31 1.50 -20.10
CA PHE A 266 -10.67 1.48 -19.55
C PHE A 266 -11.65 0.83 -20.55
N THR A 267 -11.15 0.00 -21.45
CA THR A 267 -11.94 -0.60 -22.53
C THR A 267 -13.08 -1.44 -21.95
N PHE A 268 -14.31 -1.27 -22.43
CA PHE A 268 -15.51 -1.94 -21.87
C PHE A 268 -15.80 -1.64 -20.38
N ALA A 269 -15.17 -0.63 -19.77
CA ALA A 269 -15.48 -0.27 -18.39
C ALA A 269 -16.89 0.33 -18.29
N LEU A 270 -17.60 -0.01 -17.20
CA LEU A 270 -18.96 0.44 -16.93
C LEU A 270 -18.98 1.32 -15.68
N PHE A 271 -19.30 2.60 -15.86
CA PHE A 271 -19.49 3.57 -14.79
C PHE A 271 -20.98 3.83 -14.60
N ASP A 272 -21.60 3.15 -13.63
CA ASP A 272 -23.04 3.29 -13.36
C ASP A 272 -23.37 4.60 -12.60
N LYS A 273 -22.36 5.21 -11.95
CA LYS A 273 -22.43 6.51 -11.25
C LYS A 273 -21.34 7.45 -11.76
N ASP A 274 -21.13 8.56 -11.04
CA ASP A 274 -20.19 9.60 -11.45
C ASP A 274 -18.75 9.05 -11.53
N ALA A 275 -18.04 9.42 -12.60
CA ALA A 275 -16.65 9.06 -12.87
C ALA A 275 -15.82 10.35 -13.00
N LEU A 276 -14.98 10.64 -12.01
CA LEU A 276 -14.26 11.90 -11.91
C LEU A 276 -12.80 11.68 -12.32
N PHE A 277 -12.33 12.39 -13.34
CA PHE A 277 -10.95 12.40 -13.83
C PHE A 277 -10.33 13.80 -13.73
N ARG A 278 -10.79 14.60 -12.77
CA ARG A 278 -10.42 16.02 -12.65
C ARG A 278 -8.93 16.17 -12.43
N GLY A 279 -8.24 16.91 -13.28
CA GLY A 279 -6.79 17.10 -13.14
C GLY A 279 -5.95 15.83 -13.34
N ALA A 280 -6.55 14.71 -13.80
CA ALA A 280 -5.82 13.49 -14.09
C ALA A 280 -4.81 13.73 -15.24
N ARG A 281 -3.67 13.05 -15.21
CA ARG A 281 -2.60 13.19 -16.20
C ARG A 281 -2.32 11.85 -16.86
N PHE A 282 -2.48 11.79 -18.17
CA PHE A 282 -2.22 10.62 -19.00
C PHE A 282 -1.01 10.90 -19.90
N ARG A 283 0.14 10.31 -19.57
CA ARG A 283 1.40 10.50 -20.32
C ARG A 283 1.56 9.58 -21.54
N SER A 284 0.73 8.55 -21.63
CA SER A 284 0.65 7.63 -22.76
C SER A 284 -0.82 7.43 -23.17
N THR A 285 -1.10 6.39 -23.94
CA THR A 285 -2.45 6.06 -24.41
C THR A 285 -3.45 5.96 -23.26
N ALA A 286 -4.53 6.72 -23.35
CA ALA A 286 -5.73 6.59 -22.52
C ALA A 286 -6.87 6.07 -23.41
N ASP A 287 -7.29 4.83 -23.18
CA ASP A 287 -8.29 4.15 -24.01
C ASP A 287 -9.57 3.87 -23.24
N PHE A 288 -10.64 4.57 -23.61
CA PHE A 288 -12.00 4.42 -23.09
C PHE A 288 -12.94 3.80 -24.13
N SER A 289 -12.40 3.12 -25.13
CA SER A 289 -13.20 2.52 -26.19
C SER A 289 -14.20 1.51 -25.62
N ASP A 290 -15.43 1.54 -26.13
CA ASP A 290 -16.55 0.72 -25.67
C ASP A 290 -16.92 0.90 -24.18
N ALA A 291 -16.37 1.90 -23.49
CA ALA A 291 -16.77 2.23 -22.12
C ALA A 291 -18.17 2.85 -22.07
N SER A 292 -18.86 2.69 -20.95
CA SER A 292 -20.20 3.28 -20.73
C SER A 292 -20.21 4.14 -19.48
N PHE A 293 -20.54 5.42 -19.65
CA PHE A 293 -20.74 6.39 -18.58
C PHE A 293 -22.23 6.68 -18.43
N LYS A 294 -22.87 6.07 -17.42
CA LYS A 294 -24.29 6.30 -17.11
C LYS A 294 -24.48 7.49 -16.18
N GLY A 295 -23.56 7.69 -15.24
CA GLY A 295 -23.45 8.91 -14.44
C GLY A 295 -22.70 10.01 -15.18
N ARG A 296 -22.36 11.10 -14.47
CA ARG A 296 -21.56 12.19 -15.06
C ARG A 296 -20.10 11.78 -15.14
N ASP A 297 -19.48 11.96 -16.30
CA ASP A 297 -18.03 11.97 -16.44
C ASP A 297 -17.49 13.41 -16.33
N ASP A 298 -16.37 13.57 -15.63
CA ASP A 298 -15.73 14.88 -15.45
C ASP A 298 -14.23 14.82 -15.72
N PHE A 299 -13.84 15.26 -16.91
CA PHE A 299 -12.45 15.37 -17.35
C PHE A 299 -11.90 16.80 -17.24
N SER A 300 -12.51 17.66 -16.41
CA SER A 300 -12.04 19.04 -16.25
C SER A 300 -10.57 19.08 -15.79
N ALA A 301 -9.77 19.92 -16.45
CA ALA A 301 -8.32 20.02 -16.23
C ALA A 301 -7.52 18.71 -16.42
N ALA A 302 -8.12 17.65 -16.96
CA ALA A 302 -7.37 16.45 -17.34
C ALA A 302 -6.38 16.80 -18.46
N ARG A 303 -5.17 16.25 -18.38
CA ARG A 303 -4.12 16.46 -19.37
C ARG A 303 -3.82 15.12 -20.06
N PHE A 304 -3.79 15.13 -21.38
CA PHE A 304 -3.49 13.98 -22.22
C PHE A 304 -2.34 14.32 -23.16
N ASP A 305 -1.21 13.62 -23.01
CA ASP A 305 -0.02 13.82 -23.86
C ASP A 305 -0.23 13.21 -25.26
N GLN A 306 -1.15 12.24 -25.37
CA GLN A 306 -1.63 11.65 -26.62
C GLN A 306 -3.16 11.81 -26.72
N SER A 307 -3.72 11.81 -27.93
CA SER A 307 -5.18 11.87 -28.10
C SER A 307 -5.87 10.69 -27.41
N PRO A 308 -6.83 10.93 -26.50
CA PRO A 308 -7.56 9.84 -25.84
C PRO A 308 -8.50 9.14 -26.83
N GLN A 309 -8.68 7.84 -26.65
CA GLN A 309 -9.58 7.04 -27.49
C GLN A 309 -10.94 6.89 -26.81
N PHE A 310 -12.00 7.28 -27.53
CA PHE A 310 -13.40 7.17 -27.09
C PHE A 310 -14.26 6.42 -28.12
N THR A 311 -13.67 5.48 -28.85
CA THR A 311 -14.35 4.75 -29.92
C THR A 311 -15.52 3.96 -29.34
N ARG A 312 -16.74 4.22 -29.82
CA ARG A 312 -17.98 3.59 -29.31
C ARG A 312 -18.23 3.78 -27.79
N THR A 313 -17.64 4.81 -27.19
CA THR A 313 -17.99 5.18 -25.80
C THR A 313 -19.42 5.70 -25.73
N ALA A 314 -20.22 5.17 -24.81
CA ALA A 314 -21.59 5.62 -24.57
C ALA A 314 -21.64 6.57 -23.36
N ARG A 315 -22.31 7.72 -23.50
CA ARG A 315 -22.60 8.67 -22.40
C ARG A 315 -24.09 8.90 -22.30
N SER A 316 -24.67 8.68 -21.12
CA SER A 316 -26.11 8.95 -20.86
C SER A 316 -26.36 10.38 -20.37
N ALA A 317 -25.39 11.00 -19.70
CA ALA A 317 -25.42 12.39 -19.29
C ALA A 317 -24.35 13.17 -20.06
N ALA A 318 -24.67 14.39 -20.52
CA ALA A 318 -23.71 15.24 -21.22
C ALA A 318 -22.70 15.83 -20.22
N GLY A 319 -21.53 15.21 -20.08
CA GLY A 319 -20.35 15.82 -19.47
C GLY A 319 -19.62 16.76 -20.45
N PRO A 320 -18.84 17.75 -19.96
CA PRO A 320 -18.02 18.59 -20.82
C PRO A 320 -16.99 17.72 -21.57
N ALA A 321 -16.81 17.97 -22.87
CA ALA A 321 -15.86 17.23 -23.68
C ALA A 321 -14.42 17.42 -23.14
N PRO A 322 -13.60 16.35 -23.11
CA PRO A 322 -12.21 16.46 -22.67
C PRO A 322 -11.44 17.38 -23.62
N THR A 323 -10.85 18.45 -23.08
CA THR A 323 -10.00 19.37 -23.85
C THR A 323 -8.56 18.89 -23.84
N ARG A 324 -7.88 18.98 -24.98
CA ARG A 324 -6.42 18.76 -25.06
C ARG A 324 -5.75 19.71 -24.07
N GLY A 325 -4.86 19.20 -23.22
CA GLY A 325 -4.03 20.06 -22.38
C GLY A 325 -3.21 20.96 -23.28
N GLU A 326 -3.44 22.27 -23.20
CA GLU A 326 -2.54 23.23 -23.82
C GLU A 326 -1.16 23.04 -23.18
N ASP A 327 -0.19 22.77 -24.03
CA ASP A 327 1.22 22.71 -23.68
C ASP A 327 1.55 24.07 -23.05
N GLU A 328 1.75 24.13 -21.73
CA GLU A 328 2.35 25.29 -21.06
C GLU A 328 3.84 25.31 -21.45
N THR A 329 4.12 25.53 -22.75
CA THR A 329 5.42 25.96 -23.20
C THR A 329 5.63 27.32 -22.55
N ILE A 330 6.43 27.35 -21.47
CA ILE A 330 6.99 28.61 -20.97
C ILE A 330 7.68 29.23 -22.19
N PRO A 331 7.18 30.35 -22.74
CA PRO A 331 7.74 30.88 -23.96
C PRO A 331 9.21 31.19 -23.68
N TYR A 332 10.10 30.69 -24.54
CA TYR A 332 11.55 30.89 -24.43
C TYR A 332 11.94 32.36 -24.26
N THR A 333 11.05 33.30 -24.62
CA THR A 333 11.16 34.73 -24.36
C THR A 333 11.18 35.09 -22.87
N ILE A 334 10.47 34.37 -21.99
CA ILE A 334 10.50 34.58 -20.54
C ILE A 334 11.80 34.06 -19.94
N ILE A 335 12.28 32.90 -20.40
CA ILE A 335 13.58 32.36 -19.96
C ILE A 335 14.71 33.29 -20.42
N PHE A 336 14.66 33.75 -21.67
CA PHE A 336 15.65 34.66 -22.23
C PHE A 336 15.64 36.04 -21.55
N SER A 337 14.46 36.59 -21.22
CA SER A 337 14.37 37.88 -20.52
C SER A 337 14.90 37.79 -19.08
N VAL A 338 14.63 36.70 -18.36
CA VAL A 338 15.19 36.46 -17.03
C VAL A 338 16.71 36.30 -17.09
N LEU A 339 17.25 35.54 -18.06
CA LEU A 339 18.69 35.38 -18.24
C LEU A 339 19.37 36.70 -18.63
N ALA A 340 18.76 37.50 -19.50
CA ALA A 340 19.27 38.81 -19.90
C ALA A 340 19.28 39.80 -18.72
N CYS A 341 18.22 39.83 -17.91
CA CYS A 341 18.17 40.64 -16.69
C CYS A 341 19.25 40.22 -15.68
N MET A 342 19.45 38.91 -15.49
CA MET A 342 20.51 38.41 -14.60
C MET A 342 21.91 38.79 -15.10
N ALA A 343 22.15 38.69 -16.41
CA ALA A 343 23.42 39.11 -17.00
C ALA A 343 23.66 40.63 -16.83
N LEU A 344 22.64 41.46 -17.05
CA LEU A 344 22.72 42.90 -16.83
C LEU A 344 22.97 43.26 -15.35
N LEU A 345 22.35 42.55 -14.40
CA LEU A 345 22.60 42.74 -12.98
C LEU A 345 24.03 42.35 -12.57
N ILE A 346 24.59 41.30 -13.17
CA ILE A 346 25.98 40.90 -12.95
C ILE A 346 26.94 41.97 -13.51
N VAL A 347 26.70 42.44 -14.74
CA VAL A 347 27.51 43.51 -15.36
C VAL A 347 27.43 44.80 -14.54
N TYR A 348 26.23 45.21 -14.13
CA TYR A 348 26.01 46.36 -13.25
C TYR A 348 26.79 46.23 -11.94
N ARG A 349 26.75 45.05 -11.30
CA ARG A 349 27.45 44.80 -10.03
C ARG A 349 28.97 44.76 -10.17
N ILE A 350 29.50 44.37 -11.33
CA ILE A 350 30.94 44.42 -11.64
C ILE A 350 31.36 45.88 -11.87
N TRP A 351 30.53 46.66 -12.58
CA TRP A 351 30.80 48.05 -12.89
C TRP A 351 30.68 48.96 -11.66
N SER A 352 29.71 48.72 -10.79
CA SER A 352 29.50 49.47 -9.54
C SER A 352 30.51 49.13 -8.43
N ARG A 353 31.47 48.22 -8.68
CA ARG A 353 32.53 47.81 -7.75
C ARG A 353 33.93 48.26 -8.21
N ARG A 354 34.03 48.94 -9.35
CA ARG A 354 35.18 49.78 -9.72
C ARG A 354 34.86 51.22 -9.37
#